data_AF-A0A9Q5Z9F7-F1
#
_entry.id   AF-A0A9Q5Z9F7-F1
#
_cell.length_a   1.000
_cell.length_b   1.000
_cell.length_c   1.000
_cell.angle_alpha   90.00
_cell.angle_beta   90.00
_cell.angle_gamma   90.00
#
_symmetry.space_group_name_H-M   'P 1'
#
loop_
_entity.id
_entity.type
_entity.pdbx_description
1 polymer ?
#
loop_
_entity_poly.entity_id
_entity_poly.type
_entity_poly.pdbx_seq_one_letter_code
_entity_poly.pdbx_strand_id
1 'polypeptide(L)' 'MLDLDEFKNSELFENIVAKIKAKTELQTKLKLAPKCVDKGMSVQEMAEFLEIDIEIIRKYLRENL' A
#
# COMPACT_ATOMS: atom_id res chain seq x y z
N MET A 1 -26.08 15.64 -16.92
CA MET A 1 -25.83 14.68 -15.82
C MET A 1 -24.74 13.76 -16.33
N LEU A 2 -23.63 13.60 -15.62
CA LEU A 2 -22.56 12.68 -16.05
C LEU A 2 -23.15 11.27 -16.09
N ASP A 3 -23.08 10.62 -17.24
CA ASP A 3 -23.49 9.23 -17.38
C ASP A 3 -22.48 8.37 -16.61
N LEU A 4 -22.94 7.82 -15.48
CA LEU A 4 -22.08 7.05 -14.57
C LEU A 4 -21.58 5.77 -15.22
N ASP A 5 -22.30 5.23 -16.20
CA ASP A 5 -21.88 4.01 -16.89
C ASP A 5 -20.83 4.32 -17.96
N GLU A 6 -20.93 5.47 -18.64
CA GLU A 6 -19.88 5.96 -19.54
C GLU A 6 -18.60 6.33 -18.77
N PHE A 7 -18.73 6.92 -17.58
CA PHE A 7 -17.59 7.21 -16.70
C PHE A 7 -16.91 5.93 -16.20
N LYS A 8 -17.66 4.92 -15.76
CA LYS A 8 -17.09 3.64 -15.29
C LYS A 8 -16.36 2.87 -16.39
N ASN A 9 -16.76 3.03 -17.64
CA ASN A 9 -16.10 2.41 -18.79
C ASN A 9 -14.92 3.24 -19.33
N SER A 10 -14.59 4.38 -18.69
CA SER A 10 -13.48 5.23 -19.12
C SER A 10 -12.14 4.72 -18.60
N GLU A 11 -11.09 4.96 -19.38
CA GLU A 11 -9.70 4.74 -18.96
C GLU A 11 -9.35 5.51 -17.67
N LEU A 12 -10.02 6.64 -17.43
CA LEU A 12 -9.89 7.42 -16.20
C LEU A 12 -10.38 6.66 -14.98
N PHE A 13 -11.52 5.97 -15.06
CA PHE A 13 -12.04 5.17 -13.96
C PHE A 13 -11.12 3.99 -13.64
N GLU A 14 -10.66 3.26 -14.65
CA GLU A 14 -9.70 2.18 -14.48
C GLU A 14 -8.39 2.65 -13.83
N ASN A 15 -7.85 3.78 -14.27
CA ASN A 15 -6.66 4.39 -13.66
C ASN A 15 -6.88 4.80 -12.19
N ILE A 16 -8.06 5.33 -11.86
CA ILE A 16 -8.42 5.69 -10.47
C ILE A 16 -8.52 4.42 -9.62
N VAL A 17 -9.21 3.38 -10.11
CA VAL A 17 -9.37 2.11 -9.40
C VAL A 17 -8.02 1.43 -9.19
N ALA A 18 -7.15 1.39 -10.21
CA ALA A 18 -5.81 0.84 -10.10
C ALA A 18 -4.97 1.57 -9.04
N LYS A 19 -5.01 2.90 -9.03
CA LYS A 19 -4.32 3.73 -8.01
C LYS A 19 -4.87 3.49 -6.61
N ILE A 20 -6.20 3.39 -6.47
CA ILE A 20 -6.85 3.10 -5.18
C ILE A 20 -6.43 1.71 -4.71
N LYS A 21 -6.51 0.69 -5.56
CA LYS A 21 -6.16 -0.69 -5.23
C LYS A 21 -4.70 -0.82 -4.79
N ALA A 22 -3.76 -0.21 -5.54
CA ALA A 22 -2.35 -0.18 -5.16
C ALA A 22 -2.13 0.50 -3.80
N LYS A 23 -2.82 1.63 -3.55
CA LYS A 23 -2.74 2.33 -2.26
C LYS A 23 -3.34 1.49 -1.13
N THR A 24 -4.44 0.79 -1.37
CA THR A 24 -5.10 -0.08 -0.39
C THR A 24 -4.24 -1.31 -0.07
N GLU A 25 -3.66 -1.96 -1.08
CA GLU A 25 -2.72 -3.08 -0.89
C GLU A 25 -1.51 -2.66 -0.06
N LEU A 26 -0.89 -1.52 -0.39
CA LEU A 26 0.23 -0.96 0.36
C LEU A 26 -0.13 -0.68 1.82
N GLN A 27 -1.28 -0.02 2.07
CA GLN A 27 -1.75 0.23 3.43
C GLN A 27 -2.04 -1.06 4.20
N THR A 28 -2.60 -2.08 3.54
CA THR A 28 -2.93 -3.35 4.18
C THR A 28 -1.67 -4.12 4.57
N LYS A 29 -0.67 -4.13 3.69
CA LYS A 29 0.66 -4.69 3.95
C LYS A 29 1.37 -3.94 5.09
N LEU A 30 1.33 -2.60 5.10
CA LEU A 30 1.92 -1.79 6.18
C LEU A 30 1.25 -1.98 7.55
N LYS A 31 -0.04 -2.34 7.61
CA LYS A 31 -0.69 -2.72 8.89
C LYS A 31 -0.08 -3.96 9.54
N LEU A 32 0.67 -4.79 8.79
CA LEU A 32 1.40 -5.93 9.34
C LEU A 32 2.80 -5.55 9.83
N ALA A 33 3.31 -4.37 9.47
CA ALA A 33 4.64 -3.92 9.85
C ALA A 33 4.88 -3.90 11.38
N PRO A 34 3.93 -3.47 12.24
CA PRO A 34 4.10 -3.56 13.69
C PRO A 34 4.31 -5.00 14.18
N LYS A 35 3.57 -5.97 13.60
CA LYS A 35 3.73 -7.40 13.96
C LYS A 35 5.08 -7.96 13.53
N CYS A 36 5.68 -7.43 12.45
CA CYS A 36 7.03 -7.80 12.04
C CYS A 36 8.06 -7.26 13.03
N VAL A 37 7.88 -6.04 13.52
CA VAL A 37 8.72 -5.44 14.57
C VAL A 37 8.62 -6.24 15.87
N ASP A 38 7.42 -6.64 16.29
CA ASP A 38 7.20 -7.48 17.49
C ASP A 38 7.92 -8.83 17.40
N LYS A 39 8.08 -9.36 16.17
CA LYS A 39 8.83 -10.59 15.89
C LYS A 39 10.34 -10.38 15.80
N GLY A 40 10.83 -9.15 15.98
CA GLY A 40 12.24 -8.80 15.89
C GLY A 40 12.79 -8.79 14.45
N MET A 41 11.93 -8.65 13.44
CA MET A 41 12.38 -8.58 12.04
C MET A 41 13.13 -7.26 11.79
N SER A 42 14.22 -7.35 11.03
CA SER A 42 14.93 -6.21 10.48
C SER A 42 14.12 -5.54 9.36
N VAL A 43 14.47 -4.28 9.04
CA VAL A 43 13.84 -3.53 7.95
C VAL A 43 14.01 -4.23 6.61
N GLN A 44 15.15 -4.89 6.37
CA GLN A 44 15.36 -5.70 5.16
C GLN A 44 14.39 -6.88 5.09
N GLU A 45 14.26 -7.66 6.16
CA GLU A 45 13.36 -8.81 6.22
C GLU A 45 11.89 -8.38 6.07
N MET A 46 11.53 -7.22 6.62
CA MET A 46 10.20 -6.63 6.42
C MET A 46 9.94 -6.25 4.98
N ALA A 47 10.95 -5.70 4.28
CA ALA A 47 10.84 -5.30 2.88
C ALA A 47 10.61 -6.50 1.97
N GLU A 48 11.33 -7.59 2.21
CA GLU A 48 11.12 -8.85 1.50
C GLU A 48 9.77 -9.49 1.84
N PHE A 49 9.42 -9.60 3.13
CA PHE A 49 8.19 -10.25 3.58
C PHE A 49 6.92 -9.52 3.13
N LEU A 50 6.93 -8.19 3.16
CA LEU A 50 5.79 -7.37 2.75
C LEU A 50 5.83 -7.05 1.25
N GLU A 51 6.94 -7.36 0.57
CA GLU A 51 7.22 -6.94 -0.81
C GLU A 51 7.02 -5.43 -0.97
N ILE A 52 7.54 -4.66 -0.03
CA ILE A 52 7.48 -3.20 -0.01
C ILE A 52 8.90 -2.68 -0.03
N ASP A 53 9.11 -1.57 -0.73
CA ASP A 53 10.39 -0.87 -0.73
C ASP A 53 10.86 -0.56 0.70
N ILE A 54 12.15 -0.81 0.95
CA ILE A 54 12.79 -0.59 2.24
C ILE A 54 12.63 0.87 2.72
N GLU A 55 12.62 1.84 1.80
CA GLU A 55 12.43 3.25 2.13
C GLU A 55 11.02 3.54 2.64
N ILE A 56 10.00 2.88 2.08
CA ILE A 56 8.60 3.02 2.52
C ILE A 56 8.44 2.45 3.92
N ILE A 57 9.05 1.30 4.21
CA ILE A 57 9.03 0.71 5.56
C ILE A 57 9.78 1.62 6.53
N ARG A 58 10.98 2.12 6.18
CA ARG A 58 11.73 3.07 7.04
C ARG A 58 10.91 4.31 7.36
N LYS A 59 10.24 4.88 6.35
CA LYS A 59 9.38 6.04 6.52
C LYS A 59 8.20 5.71 7.44
N TYR A 60 7.52 4.59 7.20
CA TYR A 60 6.39 4.14 8.01
C TYR A 60 6.78 3.93 9.48
N LEU A 61 7.90 3.25 9.73
CA LEU A 61 8.44 3.01 11.07
C LEU A 61 8.78 4.35 11.75
N ARG A 62 9.38 5.31 11.04
CA ARG A 62 9.71 6.63 11.61
C ARG A 62 8.47 7.47 11.96
N GLU A 63 7.37 7.30 11.23
CA GLU A 63 6.15 8.11 11.39
C GLU A 63 5.13 7.49 12.36
N ASN A 64 5.19 6.16 12.62
CA ASN A 64 4.14 5.43 13.35
C ASN A 64 4.64 4.59 14.55
N LEU A 65 5.95 4.48 14.77
CA LEU A 65 6.58 3.82 15.92
C LEU A 65 7.48 4.82 16.65
#